data_AF-A0A4Z0D4V7-F1
#
_entry.id   AF-A0A4Z0D4V7-F1
#
_cell.length_a   1.000
_cell.length_b   1.000
_cell.length_c   1.000
_cell.angle_alpha   90.00
_cell.angle_beta   90.00
_cell.angle_gamma   90.00
#
_symmetry.space_group_name_H-M   'P 1'
#
loop_
_entity.id
_entity.type
_entity.pdbx_description
1 polymer ?
#
loop_
_entity_poly.entity_id
_entity_poly.type
_entity_poly.pdbx_seq_one_letter_code
_entity_poly.pdbx_strand_id
1 'polypeptide(L)' 'MDKLAQNEIRLVLAHVNSYTRKKLNDQSPFDAFSTRYGFKLIDVLGIERINPNDIILNPNLLK' A
#
# COMPACT_ATOMS: atom_id res chain seq x y z
N MET A 1 11.97 3.72 20.42
CA MET A 1 11.58 3.83 19.00
C MET A 1 11.71 2.45 18.41
N ASP A 2 10.63 1.91 17.86
CA ASP A 2 10.67 0.58 17.25
C ASP A 2 11.65 0.59 16.08
N LYS A 3 12.49 -0.45 15.99
CA LYS A 3 13.49 -0.58 14.93
C LYS A 3 12.88 -1.35 13.77
N LEU A 4 12.07 -0.67 12.98
CA LEU A 4 11.50 -1.25 11.76
C LEU A 4 12.56 -1.34 10.67
N ALA A 5 12.71 -2.53 10.09
CA ALA A 5 13.49 -2.75 8.89
C ALA A 5 12.73 -2.31 7.64
N GLN A 6 13.47 -2.06 6.55
CA GLN A 6 12.91 -1.53 5.31
C GLN A 6 11.82 -2.43 4.70
N ASN A 7 11.93 -3.75 4.87
CA ASN A 7 10.94 -4.73 4.44
C ASN A 7 9.62 -4.60 5.24
N GLU A 8 9.69 -4.38 6.55
CA GLU A 8 8.51 -4.18 7.39
C GLU A 8 7.76 -2.90 7.01
N ILE A 9 8.50 -1.82 6.73
CA ILE A 9 7.92 -0.56 6.24
C ILE A 9 7.24 -0.77 4.89
N ARG A 10 7.89 -1.48 3.95
CA ARG A 10 7.30 -1.79 2.64
C ARG A 10 6.02 -2.59 2.79
N LEU A 11 6.03 -3.62 3.63
CA LEU A 11 4.85 -4.45 3.90
C LEU A 11 3.69 -3.58 4.42
N VAL A 12 3.90 -2.82 5.48
CA VAL A 12 2.86 -1.93 6.04
C VAL A 12 2.31 -0.96 4.99
N LEU A 13 3.20 -0.31 4.23
CA LEU A 13 2.78 0.65 3.22
C LEU A 13 2.02 0.01 2.06
N ALA A 14 2.35 -1.22 1.66
CA ALA A 14 1.60 -1.95 0.65
C ALA A 14 0.15 -2.19 1.10
N HIS A 15 -0.06 -2.65 2.34
CA HIS A 15 -1.41 -2.83 2.90
C HIS A 15 -2.17 -1.50 3.02
N VAL A 16 -1.52 -0.45 3.55
CA VAL A 16 -2.14 0.87 3.71
C VAL A 16 -2.53 1.49 2.37
N ASN A 17 -1.66 1.39 1.36
CA ASN A 17 -1.88 2.02 0.05
C ASN A 17 -2.77 1.20 -0.88
N SER A 18 -3.02 -0.07 -0.58
CA SER A 18 -3.96 -0.91 -1.32
C SER A 18 -5.39 -0.81 -0.79
N TYR A 19 -5.58 -0.22 0.38
CA TYR A 19 -6.91 -0.06 0.97
C TYR A 19 -7.71 1.06 0.29
N THR A 20 -8.92 0.72 -0.18
CA THR A 20 -9.85 1.66 -0.81
C THR A 20 -10.45 2.62 0.20
N ARG A 21 -10.71 3.86 -0.23
CA ARG A 21 -11.22 4.91 0.66
C ARG A 21 -12.36 5.67 0.01
N LYS A 22 -13.49 5.77 0.71
CA LYS A 22 -14.64 6.55 0.26
C LYS A 22 -14.29 7.99 -0.11
N LYS A 23 -13.44 8.64 0.70
CA LYS A 23 -12.96 10.01 0.46
C LYS A 23 -12.05 10.16 -0.78
N LEU A 24 -11.60 9.05 -1.35
CA LEU A 24 -10.80 8.98 -2.57
C LEU A 24 -11.63 8.35 -3.70
N ASN A 25 -12.94 8.64 -3.74
CA ASN A 25 -13.87 8.09 -4.74
C ASN A 25 -13.83 6.57 -4.83
N ASP A 26 -13.77 5.90 -3.67
CA ASP A 26 -13.67 4.44 -3.53
C ASP A 26 -12.41 3.82 -4.20
N GLN A 27 -11.41 4.64 -4.52
CA GLN A 27 -10.10 4.19 -4.97
C GLN A 27 -9.14 4.02 -3.79
N SER A 28 -8.15 3.15 -3.95
CA SER A 28 -6.98 3.12 -3.07
C SER A 28 -5.94 4.17 -3.50
N PRO A 29 -5.02 4.58 -2.60
CA PRO A 29 -3.87 5.39 -3.01
C PRO A 29 -3.07 4.78 -4.15
N PHE A 30 -2.91 3.46 -4.16
CA PHE A 30 -2.28 2.75 -5.26
C PHE A 30 -3.01 3.04 -6.57
N ASP A 31 -4.34 2.87 -6.61
CA ASP A 31 -5.13 3.08 -7.83
C ASP A 31 -5.06 4.55 -8.29
N ALA A 32 -5.20 5.50 -7.36
CA ALA A 32 -5.15 6.93 -7.66
C ALA A 32 -3.77 7.36 -8.20
N PHE A 33 -2.69 6.84 -7.61
CA PHE A 33 -1.33 7.08 -8.08
C PHE A 33 -1.08 6.43 -9.45
N SER A 34 -1.47 5.17 -9.62
CA SER A 34 -1.36 4.42 -10.88
C SER A 34 -2.05 5.16 -12.02
N THR A 35 -3.26 5.65 -11.76
CA THR A 35 -4.07 6.36 -12.76
C THR A 35 -3.39 7.66 -13.20
N ARG A 36 -2.72 8.36 -12.27
CA ARG A 36 -2.09 9.65 -12.56
C ARG A 36 -0.72 9.53 -13.22
N TYR A 37 0.09 8.55 -12.81
CA TYR A 37 1.51 8.48 -13.19
C TYR A 37 1.87 7.25 -14.04
N GLY A 38 0.95 6.29 -14.18
CA GLY A 38 1.17 5.03 -14.89
C GLY A 38 2.00 4.01 -14.10
N PHE A 39 2.03 2.78 -14.60
CA PHE A 39 2.67 1.64 -13.90
C PHE A 39 4.19 1.65 -13.97
N LYS A 40 4.81 2.27 -14.98
CA LYS A 40 6.28 2.35 -15.09
C LYS A 40 6.91 2.96 -13.83
N LEU A 41 6.28 3.97 -13.23
CA LEU A 41 6.81 4.59 -12.01
C LEU A 41 6.56 3.74 -10.77
N ILE A 42 5.46 3.00 -10.73
CA ILE A 42 5.15 2.04 -9.66
C ILE A 42 6.20 0.94 -9.61
N ASP A 43 6.56 0.40 -10.77
CA ASP A 43 7.55 -0.67 -10.90
C ASP A 43 8.93 -0.19 -10.42
N VAL A 44 9.35 1.02 -10.82
CA VAL A 44 10.64 1.61 -10.42
C VAL A 44 10.70 1.90 -8.91
N LEU A 45 9.57 2.32 -8.32
CA LEU A 45 9.48 2.58 -6.88
C LEU A 45 9.29 1.31 -6.03
N GLY A 46 9.03 0.16 -6.67
CA GLY A 46 8.74 -1.10 -5.99
C GLY A 46 7.49 -1.02 -5.13
N ILE A 47 6.45 -0.34 -5.61
CA ILE A 47 5.16 -0.23 -4.91
C ILE A 47 4.29 -1.43 -5.29
N GLU A 48 3.80 -2.14 -4.27
CA GLU A 48 3.00 -3.35 -4.46
C GLU A 48 1.52 -3.11 -4.15
N ARG A 49 0.65 -3.78 -4.91
CA ARG A 49 -0.79 -3.83 -4.66
C ARG A 49 -1.15 -5.14 -3.96
N ILE A 50 -1.91 -5.03 -2.88
CA ILE A 50 -2.46 -6.14 -2.10
C ILE A 50 -3.92 -6.35 -2.49
N ASN A 51 -4.36 -7.60 -2.64
CA ASN A 51 -5.77 -7.88 -2.89
C ASN A 51 -6.62 -7.45 -1.70
N PRO A 52 -7.86 -6.97 -1.90
CA PRO A 52 -8.70 -6.46 -0.81
C PRO A 52 -8.86 -7.43 0.37
N ASN A 53 -8.95 -8.74 0.11
CA ASN A 53 -9.14 -9.77 1.14
C ASN A 53 -7.87 -10.07 1.96
N ASP A 54 -6.70 -9.66 1.46
CA ASP A 54 -5.41 -9.88 2.11
C ASP A 54 -4.96 -8.64 2.91
N ILE A 55 -5.76 -7.56 2.93
CA ILE A 55 -5.39 -6.32 3.59
C ILE A 55 -5.51 -6.44 5.12
N ILE A 56 -4.41 -6.20 5.83
CA ILE A 56 -4.38 -6.13 7.29
C ILE A 56 -4.03 -4.69 7.71
N LEU A 57 -4.98 -4.02 8.38
CA LEU A 57 -4.82 -2.64 8.89
C LEU A 57 -4.75 -2.58 10.41
N ASN A 58 -4.01 -3.52 11.01
CA ASN A 58 -3.81 -3.54 12.44
C ASN A 58 -2.35 -3.93 12.79
N PRO A 59 -1.90 -3.70 14.02
CA PRO A 59 -0.51 -3.93 14.41
C PRO A 59 -0.04 -5.40 14.34
N ASN A 60 -0.94 -6.37 14.21
CA ASN A 60 -0.54 -7.79 14.11
C ASN A 60 0.05 -8.14 12.75
N LEU A 61 0.04 -7.23 11.77
CA LEU A 61 0.70 -7.43 10.48
C LEU A 61 2.21 -7.71 10.62
N LEU A 62 2.86 -7.18 11.66
CA LEU A 62 4.30 -7.34 11.91
C LEU A 62 4.61 -8.26 13.10
N LYS A 63 3.66 -9.11 13.54
CA LYS A 63 3.81 -9.97 14.72
C LYS A 63 3.76 -11.45 14.38
#